data_AF-A0A8E6KVD9-F1
#
_entry.id   AF-A0A8E6KVD9-F1
#
_cell.length_a   1.000
_cell.length_b   1.000
_cell.length_c   1.000
_cell.angle_alpha   90.00
_cell.angle_beta   90.00
_cell.angle_gamma   90.00
#
_symmetry.space_group_name_H-M   'P 1'
#
loop_
_entity.id
_entity.type
_entity.pdbx_description
1 polymer ?
#
loop_
_entity_poly.entity_id
_entity_poly.type
_entity_poly.pdbx_seq_one_letter_code
_entity_poly.pdbx_strand_id
1 'polypeptide(L)'
;MTGIDVTGLSTAVVTYSAPEQAGEGSQHITRTTKWRCQLDFYGPHAADNAQALATLFRSEFSVQLFRQTGGLISPLYCSDPLNTTFVNGQQQYEPRRTLDIQMQINPVVTTPLMFFDNVITRTTEADNANPTQ
;
A
#
# COMPACT_ATOMS: atom_id res chain seq x y z
N MET A 1 9.22 0.17 -18.18
CA MET A 1 8.79 -0.09 -16.80
C MET A 1 8.18 1.20 -16.28
N THR A 2 6.86 1.34 -16.35
CA THR A 2 6.17 2.47 -15.73
C THR A 2 6.45 2.38 -14.23
N GLY A 3 7.06 3.42 -13.66
CA GLY A 3 7.41 3.43 -12.24
C GLY A 3 6.18 3.11 -11.39
N ILE A 4 6.39 2.36 -10.32
CA ILE A 4 5.33 2.06 -9.35
C ILE A 4 4.88 3.39 -8.73
N ASP A 5 3.77 3.95 -9.22
CA ASP A 5 3.22 5.19 -8.68
C ASP A 5 2.45 4.83 -7.40
N VAL A 6 3.09 5.16 -6.28
CA VAL A 6 2.64 4.83 -4.94
C VAL A 6 2.48 6.14 -4.18
N THR A 7 1.23 6.61 -4.06
CA THR A 7 0.91 7.87 -3.38
C THR A 7 0.26 7.57 -2.04
N GLY A 8 0.81 8.10 -0.95
CA GLY A 8 0.19 7.90 0.36
C GLY A 8 -1.04 8.78 0.59
N LEU A 9 -2.12 8.19 1.11
CA LEU A 9 -3.43 8.83 1.32
C LEU A 9 -3.72 9.20 2.77
N SER A 10 -2.84 8.81 3.70
CA SER A 10 -3.00 9.04 5.13
C SER A 10 -1.64 9.23 5.81
N THR A 11 -1.69 9.72 7.06
CA THR A 11 -0.59 9.65 8.03
C THR A 11 -0.34 8.20 8.44
N ALA A 12 0.90 7.92 8.86
CA ALA A 12 1.26 6.59 9.33
C ALA A 12 0.59 6.27 10.67
N VAL A 13 0.17 5.02 10.81
CA VAL A 13 -0.29 4.41 12.05
C VAL A 13 0.79 3.42 12.50
N VAL A 14 1.09 3.44 13.80
CA VAL A 14 2.08 2.55 14.40
C VAL A 14 1.37 1.58 15.35
N THR A 15 1.66 0.29 15.19
CA THR A 15 1.26 -0.75 16.14
C THR A 15 2.50 -1.48 16.64
N TYR A 16 2.38 -2.12 17.80
CA TYR A 16 3.50 -2.77 18.46
C TYR A 16 3.17 -4.24 18.72
N SER A 17 4.14 -5.11 18.47
CA SER A 17 4.12 -6.52 18.86
C SER A 17 5.18 -6.72 19.93
N ALA A 18 4.77 -6.59 21.19
CA ALA A 18 5.64 -6.77 22.34
C ALA A 18 5.84 -8.28 22.65
N PRO A 19 7.06 -8.70 23.03
CA PRO A 19 7.32 -10.05 23.53
C PRO A 19 6.71 -10.26 24.92
N GLU A 20 6.54 -11.53 25.34
CA GLU A 20 6.00 -11.87 26.68
C GLU A 20 6.94 -11.49 27.83
N GLN A 21 8.25 -11.37 27.57
CA GLN A 21 9.29 -10.96 28.53
C GLN A 21 10.11 -9.83 27.93
N ALA A 22 10.80 -9.05 28.76
CA ALA A 22 11.68 -7.97 28.28
C ALA A 22 12.67 -8.49 27.22
N GLY A 23 12.78 -7.75 26.12
CA GLY A 23 13.57 -8.19 24.97
C GLY A 23 13.14 -7.57 23.65
N GLU A 24 13.56 -8.19 22.56
CA GLU A 24 13.27 -7.73 21.21
C GLU A 24 11.82 -8.05 20.83
N GLY A 25 11.09 -7.01 20.45
CA GLY A 25 9.81 -7.10 19.76
C GLY A 25 9.87 -6.33 18.45
N SER A 26 8.70 -5.97 17.92
CA SER A 26 8.63 -5.20 16.68
C SER A 26 7.62 -4.07 16.76
N GLN A 27 7.92 -3.01 16.01
CA GLN A 27 6.96 -1.97 15.65
C GLN A 27 6.59 -2.14 14.18
N HIS A 28 5.31 -1.97 13.89
CA HIS A 28 4.72 -2.06 12.57
C HIS A 28 4.17 -0.70 12.19
N ILE A 29 4.67 -0.15 11.09
CA ILE A 29 4.32 1.17 10.60
C ILE A 29 3.57 0.96 9.29
N THR A 30 2.30 1.37 9.25
CA THR A 30 1.48 1.26 8.04
C THR A 30 0.82 2.59 7.71
N ARG A 31 0.50 2.78 6.43
CA ARG A 31 -0.31 3.90 5.96
C ARG A 31 -1.16 3.45 4.78
N THR A 32 -2.36 4.00 4.69
CA THR A 32 -3.19 3.83 3.51
C THR A 32 -2.53 4.48 2.31
N THR A 33 -2.37 3.70 1.26
CA THR A 33 -1.58 4.05 0.09
C THR A 33 -2.34 3.73 -1.19
N LYS A 34 -2.31 4.65 -2.13
CA LYS A 34 -2.82 4.47 -3.48
C LYS A 34 -1.73 3.85 -4.35
N TRP A 35 -2.04 2.72 -4.96
CA TRP A 35 -1.24 2.08 -5.99
C TRP A 35 -1.89 2.28 -7.35
N ARG A 36 -1.11 2.72 -8.33
CA ARG A 36 -1.54 2.80 -9.73
C ARG A 36 -0.76 1.80 -10.57
N CYS A 37 -1.48 1.14 -11.47
CA CYS A 37 -0.91 0.22 -12.44
C CYS A 37 -1.57 0.40 -13.79
N GLN A 38 -0.77 0.36 -14.85
CA GLN A 38 -1.26 0.31 -16.22
C GLN A 38 -1.38 -1.15 -16.65
N LEU A 39 -2.57 -1.53 -17.10
CA LEU A 39 -2.84 -2.84 -17.71
C LEU A 39 -2.87 -2.69 -19.23
N ASP A 40 -2.18 -3.59 -19.90
CA ASP A 40 -2.13 -3.65 -21.36
C ASP A 40 -2.86 -4.89 -21.87
N PHE A 41 -3.72 -4.71 -22.86
CA PHE A 41 -4.45 -5.77 -23.53
C PHE A 41 -4.01 -5.86 -24.98
N TYR A 42 -3.78 -7.09 -25.43
CA TYR A 42 -3.30 -7.42 -26.76
C TYR A 42 -4.21 -8.45 -27.43
N GLY A 43 -4.11 -8.53 -28.76
CA GLY A 43 -4.83 -9.52 -29.57
C GLY A 43 -6.24 -9.10 -30.01
N PRO A 44 -6.98 -10.00 -30.69
CA PRO A 44 -8.24 -9.67 -31.36
C PRO A 44 -9.33 -9.15 -30.43
N HIS A 45 -9.34 -9.62 -29.17
CA HIS A 45 -10.33 -9.24 -28.16
C HIS A 45 -9.82 -8.18 -27.17
N ALA A 46 -8.73 -7.47 -27.49
CA ALA A 46 -8.14 -6.48 -26.60
C ALA A 46 -9.15 -5.38 -26.19
N ALA A 47 -9.98 -4.93 -27.14
CA ALA A 47 -11.02 -3.92 -26.88
C ALA A 47 -12.10 -4.44 -25.93
N ASP A 48 -12.65 -5.63 -26.22
CA ASP A 48 -13.72 -6.23 -25.44
C ASP A 48 -13.25 -6.56 -24.02
N ASN A 49 -12.04 -7.13 -23.89
CA ASN A 49 -11.47 -7.49 -22.59
C ASN A 49 -11.17 -6.26 -21.73
N ALA A 50 -10.61 -5.20 -22.34
CA ALA A 50 -10.35 -3.95 -21.61
C ALA A 50 -11.66 -3.31 -21.14
N GLN A 51 -12.70 -3.32 -21.97
CA GLN A 51 -14.02 -2.78 -21.63
C GLN A 51 -14.72 -3.62 -20.56
N ALA A 52 -14.65 -4.94 -20.66
CA ALA A 52 -15.20 -5.86 -19.67
C ALA A 52 -14.52 -5.66 -18.31
N LEU A 53 -13.18 -5.57 -18.28
CA LEU A 53 -12.47 -5.31 -17.03
C LEU A 53 -12.83 -3.93 -16.46
N ALA A 54 -12.85 -2.87 -17.28
CA ALA A 54 -13.22 -1.53 -16.81
C ALA A 54 -14.63 -1.46 -16.21
N THR A 55 -15.55 -2.28 -16.74
CA THR A 55 -16.92 -2.41 -16.23
C THR A 55 -16.95 -3.18 -14.91
N LEU A 56 -16.30 -4.34 -14.86
CA LEU A 56 -16.26 -5.18 -13.66
C LEU A 56 -15.50 -4.48 -12.51
N PHE A 57 -14.38 -3.85 -12.80
CA PHE A 57 -13.51 -3.23 -11.79
C PHE A 57 -14.22 -2.10 -11.00
N ARG A 58 -15.18 -1.42 -11.64
CA ARG A 58 -16.03 -0.39 -11.02
C ARG A 58 -17.27 -0.94 -10.30
N SER A 59 -17.45 -2.25 -10.28
CA SER A 59 -18.63 -2.90 -9.68
C SER A 59 -18.38 -3.37 -8.25
N GLU A 60 -19.46 -3.56 -7.51
CA GLU A 60 -19.42 -4.16 -6.17
C GLU A 60 -18.81 -5.57 -6.21
N PHE A 61 -19.01 -6.31 -7.29
CA PHE A 61 -18.43 -7.64 -7.48
C PHE A 61 -16.91 -7.62 -7.31
N SER A 62 -16.20 -6.67 -7.93
CA SER A 62 -14.75 -6.58 -7.78
C SER A 62 -14.33 -6.27 -6.34
N VAL A 63 -15.04 -5.38 -5.65
CA VAL A 63 -14.77 -5.09 -4.24
C VAL A 63 -14.97 -6.34 -3.37
N GLN A 64 -16.05 -7.09 -3.58
CA GLN A 64 -16.31 -8.33 -2.86
C GLN A 64 -15.26 -9.41 -3.16
N LEU A 65 -14.88 -9.58 -4.42
CA LEU A 65 -13.86 -10.55 -4.85
C LEU A 65 -12.53 -10.32 -4.13
N PHE A 66 -12.04 -9.09 -4.11
CA PHE A 66 -10.76 -8.80 -3.44
C PHE A 66 -10.86 -8.92 -1.92
N ARG A 67 -12.01 -8.60 -1.31
CA ARG A 67 -12.27 -8.87 0.12
C ARG A 67 -12.19 -10.36 0.43
N GLN A 68 -12.79 -11.21 -0.39
CA GLN A 68 -12.77 -12.67 -0.22
C GLN A 68 -11.38 -13.27 -0.46
N THR A 69 -10.56 -12.63 -1.29
CA THR A 69 -9.18 -13.07 -1.60
C THR A 69 -8.14 -12.48 -0.63
N GLY A 70 -8.53 -12.27 0.62
CA GLY A 70 -7.64 -11.81 1.70
C GLY A 70 -7.66 -10.31 1.99
N GLY A 71 -8.39 -9.49 1.22
CA GLY A 71 -8.64 -8.09 1.54
C GLY A 71 -7.41 -7.16 1.57
N LEU A 72 -6.27 -7.62 1.05
CA LEU A 72 -5.01 -6.86 1.04
C LEU A 72 -5.06 -5.64 0.11
N ILE A 73 -5.89 -5.72 -0.93
CA ILE A 73 -6.08 -4.67 -1.91
C ILE A 73 -7.57 -4.33 -2.02
N SER A 74 -7.88 -3.07 -2.27
CA SER A 74 -9.26 -2.61 -2.49
C SER A 74 -9.31 -1.76 -3.77
N PRO A 75 -10.17 -2.09 -4.75
CA PRO A 75 -10.39 -1.26 -5.92
C PRO A 75 -10.86 0.14 -5.53
N LEU A 76 -10.31 1.17 -6.17
CA LEU A 76 -10.81 2.56 -6.03
C LEU A 76 -11.53 2.99 -7.31
N TYR A 77 -10.81 3.07 -8.42
CA TYR A 77 -11.36 3.39 -9.73
C TYR A 77 -10.39 2.98 -10.84
N CYS A 78 -10.87 2.97 -12.08
CA CYS A 78 -10.04 2.79 -13.27
C CYS A 78 -10.35 3.89 -14.30
N SER A 79 -9.42 4.13 -15.23
CA SER A 79 -9.68 4.95 -16.40
C SER A 79 -10.67 4.26 -17.35
N ASP A 80 -11.04 4.94 -18.44
CA ASP A 80 -11.62 4.27 -19.59
C ASP A 80 -10.51 3.62 -20.44
N PRO A 81 -10.80 2.52 -21.18
CA PRO A 81 -9.84 1.90 -22.07
C PRO A 81 -9.41 2.82 -23.21
N LEU A 82 -8.10 3.06 -23.35
CA LEU A 82 -7.54 3.87 -24.42
C LEU A 82 -7.01 2.99 -25.55
N ASN A 83 -7.09 3.48 -26.78
CA ASN A 83 -6.39 2.86 -27.91
C ASN A 83 -4.96 3.37 -27.98
N THR A 84 -4.00 2.50 -27.71
CA THR A 84 -2.57 2.79 -27.71
C THR A 84 -1.83 1.85 -28.66
N THR A 85 -2.47 1.53 -29.79
CA THR A 85 -1.87 0.79 -30.89
C THR A 85 -0.52 1.42 -31.26
N PHE A 86 0.49 0.58 -31.44
CA PHE A 86 1.84 1.01 -31.76
C PHE A 86 2.43 0.12 -32.86
N VAL A 87 3.53 0.57 -33.45
CA VAL A 87 4.27 -0.20 -34.46
C VAL A 87 5.30 -1.07 -33.75
N ASN A 88 5.25 -2.38 -33.98
CA ASN A 88 6.15 -3.35 -33.35
C ASN A 88 7.52 -3.43 -34.06
N GLY A 89 8.42 -4.27 -33.56
CA GLY A 89 9.76 -4.44 -34.12
C GLY A 89 9.82 -4.99 -35.55
N GLN A 90 8.70 -5.52 -36.06
CA GLN A 90 8.55 -6.02 -37.43
C GLN A 90 7.85 -5.02 -38.36
N GLN A 91 7.71 -3.75 -37.93
CA GLN A 91 7.01 -2.69 -38.66
C GLN A 91 5.51 -2.98 -38.90
N GLN A 92 4.89 -3.81 -38.05
CA GLN A 92 3.46 -4.08 -38.11
C GLN A 92 2.72 -3.34 -36.99
N TYR A 93 1.49 -2.91 -37.27
CA TYR A 93 0.63 -2.32 -36.25
C TYR A 93 0.14 -3.41 -35.30
N GLU A 94 0.46 -3.25 -34.02
CA GLU A 94 0.02 -4.14 -32.93
C GLU A 94 -1.16 -3.50 -32.19
N PRO A 95 -2.38 -4.07 -32.28
CA PRO A 95 -3.53 -3.57 -31.54
C PRO A 95 -3.26 -3.67 -30.04
N ARG A 96 -3.27 -2.52 -29.37
CA ARG A 96 -3.08 -2.43 -27.92
C ARG A 96 -4.12 -1.53 -27.31
N ARG A 97 -4.74 -2.02 -26.24
CA ARG A 97 -5.60 -1.22 -25.37
C ARG A 97 -4.96 -1.08 -24.01
N THR A 98 -5.00 0.12 -23.44
CA THR A 98 -4.48 0.38 -22.10
C THR A 98 -5.60 0.80 -21.16
N LEU A 99 -5.47 0.39 -19.91
CA LEU A 99 -6.35 0.74 -18.82
C LEU A 99 -5.51 1.06 -17.59
N ASP A 100 -5.70 2.23 -17.00
CA ASP A 100 -5.09 2.55 -15.72
C ASP A 100 -6.03 2.14 -14.59
N ILE A 101 -5.55 1.27 -13.71
CA ILE A 101 -6.26 0.90 -12.48
C ILE A 101 -5.63 1.61 -11.29
N GLN A 102 -6.48 2.00 -10.35
CA GLN A 102 -6.07 2.57 -9.07
C GLN A 102 -6.70 1.77 -7.94
N MET A 103 -5.84 1.37 -7.01
CA MET A 103 -6.21 0.54 -5.86
C MET A 103 -5.64 1.13 -4.59
N GLN A 104 -6.27 0.79 -3.48
CA GLN A 104 -5.75 1.02 -2.16
C GLN A 104 -4.99 -0.22 -1.68
N ILE A 105 -3.81 0.00 -1.14
CA ILE A 105 -2.98 -0.99 -0.44
C ILE A 105 -2.51 -0.41 0.90
N ASN A 106 -2.28 -1.28 1.88
CA ASN A 106 -1.77 -0.89 3.20
C ASN A 106 -0.46 -1.64 3.48
N PRO A 107 0.66 -1.24 2.86
CA PRO A 107 1.95 -1.87 3.13
C PRO A 107 2.33 -1.66 4.61
N VAL A 108 2.99 -2.66 5.19
CA VAL A 108 3.48 -2.62 6.57
C VAL A 108 5.00 -2.66 6.52
N VAL A 109 5.64 -1.64 7.11
CA VAL A 109 7.07 -1.62 7.37
C VAL A 109 7.29 -2.07 8.80
N THR A 110 8.02 -3.17 8.98
CA THR A 110 8.34 -3.72 10.29
C THR A 110 9.78 -3.37 10.65
N THR A 111 9.99 -2.86 11.85
CA THR A 111 11.33 -2.60 12.39
C THR A 111 11.46 -3.17 13.80
N PRO A 112 12.65 -3.66 14.19
CA PRO A 112 12.88 -4.17 15.54
C PRO A 112 12.79 -3.04 16.58
N LEU A 113 12.33 -3.38 17.80
CA LEU A 113 12.22 -2.47 18.94
C LEU A 113 12.45 -3.25 20.24
N MET A 114 13.18 -2.67 21.20
CA MET A 114 13.36 -3.28 22.53
C MET A 114 12.25 -2.87 23.48
N PHE A 115 11.70 -3.84 24.21
CA PHE A 115 10.66 -3.65 25.23
C PHE A 115 11.22 -4.00 26.61
N PHE A 116 10.85 -3.19 27.61
CA PHE A 116 11.08 -3.47 29.02
C PHE A 116 9.77 -3.95 29.66
N ASP A 117 9.86 -4.82 30.66
CA ASP A 117 8.74 -5.31 31.45
C ASP A 117 8.55 -4.52 32.75
N ASN A 118 9.64 -4.04 33.35
CA ASN A 118 9.64 -3.23 34.55
C ASN A 118 10.45 -1.93 34.41
N VAL A 119 10.04 -0.91 35.16
CA VAL A 119 10.79 0.35 35.29
C VAL A 119 10.91 0.69 36.77
N ILE A 120 12.13 0.95 37.22
CA ILE A 120 12.42 1.39 38.59
C ILE A 120 12.68 2.89 38.55
N THR A 121 11.76 3.67 39.11
CA THR A 121 11.96 5.12 39.28
C THR A 121 12.51 5.41 40.67
N ARG A 122 13.45 6.35 40.76
CA ARG A 122 13.97 6.86 42.03
C ARG A 122 13.95 8.39 41.98
N THR A 123 13.48 9.01 43.05
CA THR A 123 13.56 10.45 43.24
C THR A 123 14.87 10.77 43.95
N THR A 124 15.64 11.70 43.40
CA THR A 124 16.79 12.29 44.08
C THR A 124 16.44 13.73 44.38
N GLU A 125 16.41 14.10 45.65
CA GLU A 125 16.25 15.52 46.03
C GLU A 125 17.58 16.23 45.80
N ALA A 126 17.58 17.23 44.92
CA ALA A 126 18.69 18.17 44.79
C ALA A 126 18.45 19.26 45.84
N ASP A 127 19.08 19.10 47.01
CA ASP A 127 19.08 20.12 48.04
C ASP A 127 19.66 21.42 47.47
N ASN A 128 18.83 22.46 47.37
CA ASN A 128 19.25 23.77 46.93
C ASN A 128 20.11 24.39 48.03
N ALA A 129 21.43 24.33 47.83
CA ALA A 129 22.46 25.19 48.41
C ALA A 129 22.40 25.40 49.94
N ASN A 130 23.36 24.78 50.63
CA ASN A 130 23.95 25.23 51.90
C ASN A 130 23.40 26.57 52.42
N PRO A 131 22.58 26.61 53.49
CA PRO A 131 22.44 27.82 54.25
C PRO A 131 23.79 28.08 54.94
N THR A 132 24.49 29.09 54.43
CA THR A 132 25.71 29.63 54.99
C THR A 132 25.35 30.39 56.28
N GLN A 133 25.68 29.85 57.45
CA GLN A 133 26.33 30.51 58.62
C GLN A 133 26.19 29.68 59.89
#